data_AF-A0A2B4SWE3-F1
#
_entry.id   AF-A0A2B4SWE3-F1
#
_cell.length_a   1.000
_cell.length_b   1.000
_cell.length_c   1.000
_cell.angle_alpha   90.00
_cell.angle_beta   90.00
_cell.angle_gamma   90.00
#
_symmetry.space_group_name_H-M   'P 1'
#
loop_
_entity.id
_entity.type
_entity.pdbx_description
1 polymer ?
#
loop_
_entity_poly.entity_id
_entity_poly.type
_entity_poly.pdbx_seq_one_letter_code
_entity_poly.pdbx_strand_id
1 'polypeptide(L)'
;MFFFCSSNGYATGDVIGFFISLPQNDRHPAGFLPATYKDKALIKFKSHLYFEEKDHVDKAEKNLKPVPGSQVKFYKNGVCQGVAWQEIYDGTYYPAVSLYKNATITINFGPDFKYPPTDEDFQPMSYKAMEFAVEQSLSDLLSHVDSQDRPVPIPEKILIPPKRK
;
A
#
# COMPACT_ATOMS: atom_id res chain seq x y z
N MET A 1 -3.84 10.10 15.12
CA MET A 1 -3.13 9.91 16.40
C MET A 1 -3.98 8.99 17.24
N PHE A 2 -3.55 7.75 17.48
CA PHE A 2 -4.40 6.75 18.11
C PHE A 2 -3.94 6.51 19.56
N PHE A 3 -4.81 6.83 20.50
CA PHE A 3 -4.65 6.53 21.91
C PHE A 3 -5.31 5.18 22.18
N PHE A 4 -4.51 4.12 22.31
CA PHE A 4 -4.97 2.89 22.95
C PHE A 4 -4.53 2.94 24.41
N CYS A 5 -5.51 2.98 25.32
CA CYS A 5 -5.28 3.01 26.76
C CYS A 5 -5.13 1.58 27.28
N SER A 6 -3.99 0.94 27.05
CA SER A 6 -3.54 -0.10 27.98
C SER A 6 -3.23 0.60 29.31
N SER A 7 -3.46 -0.08 30.44
CA SER A 7 -3.18 0.46 31.79
C SER A 7 -1.76 1.02 31.95
N ASN A 8 -0.82 0.56 31.13
CA ASN A 8 0.50 1.16 30.90
C ASN A 8 0.61 1.63 29.44
N GLY A 9 0.69 2.95 29.22
CA GLY A 9 0.88 3.57 27.90
C GLY A 9 2.17 3.15 27.18
N TYR A 10 2.40 3.70 25.98
CA TYR A 10 3.58 3.38 25.17
C TYR A 10 4.83 4.11 25.65
N ALA A 11 5.98 3.42 25.62
CA ALA A 11 7.27 3.94 26.07
C ALA A 11 8.39 3.66 25.06
N THR A 12 9.54 4.28 25.29
CA THR A 12 10.74 4.04 24.47
C THR A 12 11.20 2.59 24.63
N GLY A 13 11.51 1.93 23.52
CA GLY A 13 11.94 0.54 23.48
C GLY A 13 10.81 -0.47 23.27
N ASP A 14 9.55 -0.03 23.31
CA ASP A 14 8.41 -0.88 22.96
C ASP A 14 8.49 -1.30 21.48
N VAL A 15 8.15 -2.56 21.23
CA VAL A 15 8.01 -3.13 19.90
C VAL A 15 6.53 -3.26 19.61
N ILE A 16 6.05 -2.47 18.64
CA ILE A 16 4.64 -2.43 18.27
C ILE A 16 4.42 -3.27 17.02
N GLY A 17 3.58 -4.29 17.14
CA GLY A 17 3.12 -5.11 16.02
C GLY A 17 1.81 -4.57 15.47
N PHE A 18 1.68 -4.62 14.16
CA PHE A 18 0.49 -4.20 13.42
C PHE A 18 0.00 -5.38 12.61
N PHE A 19 -1.27 -5.74 12.77
CA PHE A 19 -1.90 -6.78 11.99
C PHE A 19 -3.15 -6.19 11.33
N ILE A 20 -3.29 -6.44 10.04
CA ILE A 20 -4.45 -6.03 9.25
C ILE A 20 -4.99 -7.28 8.58
N SER A 21 -6.27 -7.57 8.82
CA SER A 21 -7.00 -8.61 8.13
C SER A 21 -7.96 -7.97 7.14
N LEU A 22 -7.72 -8.26 5.87
CA LEU A 22 -8.59 -7.89 4.76
C LEU A 22 -9.11 -9.20 4.15
N PRO A 23 -10.42 -9.49 4.24
CA PRO A 23 -10.96 -10.67 3.59
C PRO A 23 -10.77 -10.55 2.08
N GLN A 24 -10.57 -11.70 1.41
CA GLN A 24 -10.54 -11.73 -0.04
C GLN A 24 -11.87 -11.22 -0.57
N ASN A 25 -11.79 -10.13 -1.33
CA ASN A 25 -12.94 -9.55 -1.99
C ASN A 25 -13.01 -10.21 -3.38
N ASP A 26 -14.21 -10.61 -3.83
CA ASP A 26 -14.48 -11.18 -5.16
C ASP A 26 -14.28 -10.12 -6.26
N ARG A 27 -13.09 -9.51 -6.32
CA ARG A 27 -12.73 -8.53 -7.34
C ARG A 27 -12.63 -9.27 -8.66
N HIS A 28 -13.26 -8.68 -9.67
CA HIS A 28 -13.18 -9.17 -11.04
C HIS A 28 -11.70 -9.37 -11.44
N PRO A 29 -11.32 -10.43 -12.18
CA PRO A 29 -9.92 -10.73 -12.50
C PRO A 29 -9.15 -9.58 -13.16
N ALA A 30 -9.86 -8.71 -13.89
CA ALA A 30 -9.31 -7.50 -14.51
C ALA A 30 -8.88 -6.42 -13.50
N GLY A 31 -9.33 -6.48 -12.25
CA GLY A 31 -8.95 -5.58 -11.15
C GLY A 31 -7.96 -6.20 -10.16
N PHE A 32 -7.46 -7.42 -10.43
CA PHE A 32 -6.45 -8.08 -9.61
C PHE A 32 -5.03 -7.57 -9.91
N LEU A 33 -4.77 -7.21 -11.16
CA LEU A 33 -3.45 -6.75 -11.57
C LEU A 33 -3.32 -5.23 -11.36
N PRO A 34 -2.13 -4.76 -10.91
CA PRO A 34 -1.87 -3.34 -10.76
C PRO A 34 -1.88 -2.65 -12.13
N ALA A 35 -2.18 -1.36 -12.15
CA ALA A 35 -2.13 -0.58 -13.38
C ALA A 35 -0.70 -0.52 -13.94
N THR A 36 -0.55 -0.63 -15.25
CA THR A 36 0.77 -0.63 -15.93
C THR A 36 1.27 0.76 -16.29
N TYR A 37 0.37 1.74 -16.34
CA TYR A 37 0.67 3.15 -16.59
C TYR A 37 1.44 3.46 -17.89
N LYS A 38 1.56 2.48 -18.81
CA LYS A 38 2.34 2.58 -20.05
C LYS A 38 1.68 3.46 -21.12
N ASP A 39 0.45 3.86 -20.90
CA ASP A 39 -0.32 4.83 -21.67
C ASP A 39 -0.11 6.28 -21.21
N LYS A 40 0.53 6.51 -20.05
CA LYS A 40 0.76 7.84 -19.48
C LYS A 40 2.05 8.49 -19.99
N ALA A 41 2.05 9.82 -20.07
CA ALA A 41 3.21 10.59 -20.54
C ALA A 41 4.40 10.51 -19.55
N LEU A 42 5.60 10.32 -20.10
CA LEU A 42 6.86 10.36 -19.35
C LEU A 42 7.34 11.80 -19.17
N ILE A 43 7.76 12.15 -17.95
CA ILE A 43 8.33 13.46 -17.63
C ILE A 43 9.81 13.29 -17.30
N LYS A 44 10.65 14.13 -17.91
CA LYS A 44 12.09 14.20 -17.60
C LYS A 44 12.36 15.27 -16.54
N PHE A 45 12.82 14.86 -15.36
CA PHE A 45 13.20 15.76 -14.27
C PHE A 45 14.57 15.39 -13.69
N LYS A 46 15.47 16.37 -13.58
CA LYS A 46 16.86 16.17 -13.09
C LYS A 46 17.57 14.95 -13.73
N SER A 47 17.45 14.81 -15.05
CA SER A 47 18.00 13.69 -15.84
C SER A 47 17.41 12.30 -15.58
N HIS A 48 16.34 12.19 -14.79
CA HIS A 48 15.58 10.96 -14.55
C HIS A 48 14.20 11.04 -15.21
N LEU A 49 13.61 9.90 -15.55
CA LEU A 49 12.27 9.78 -16.15
C LEU A 49 11.28 9.31 -15.08
N TYR A 50 10.11 9.95 -15.05
CA TYR A 50 9.02 9.64 -14.12
C TYR A 50 7.70 9.53 -14.88
N PHE A 51 6.79 8.70 -14.37
CA PHE A 51 5.39 8.70 -14.78
C PHE A 51 4.60 9.68 -13.92
N GLU A 52 3.71 10.46 -14.52
CA GLU A 52 2.81 11.35 -13.79
C GLU A 52 1.46 10.67 -13.54
N GLU A 53 1.03 10.62 -12.29
CA GLU A 53 -0.30 10.18 -11.90
C GLU A 53 -1.08 11.34 -11.28
N LYS A 54 -2.36 11.46 -11.67
CA LYS A 54 -3.30 12.36 -11.00
C LYS A 54 -4.14 11.53 -10.05
N ASP A 55 -3.91 11.70 -8.75
CA ASP A 55 -4.77 11.10 -7.73
C ASP A 55 -6.14 11.76 -7.75
N HIS A 56 -7.19 10.97 -7.96
CA HIS A 56 -8.58 11.41 -7.86
C HIS A 56 -9.16 11.11 -6.48
N VAL A 57 -8.51 11.65 -5.44
CA VAL A 57 -8.82 11.36 -4.02
C VAL A 57 -10.29 11.61 -3.68
N ASP A 58 -10.87 12.72 -4.15
CA ASP A 58 -12.25 13.12 -3.86
C ASP A 58 -13.31 12.12 -4.38
N LYS A 59 -13.02 11.42 -5.49
CA LYS A 59 -13.91 10.41 -6.06
C LYS A 59 -13.77 9.07 -5.34
N ALA A 60 -12.58 8.77 -4.85
CA ALA A 60 -12.32 7.53 -4.11
C ALA A 60 -13.05 7.56 -2.75
N GLU A 61 -12.97 8.67 -2.01
CA GLU A 61 -13.59 8.79 -0.68
C GLU A 61 -15.11 8.58 -0.69
N LYS A 62 -15.80 9.08 -1.72
CA LYS A 62 -17.27 8.96 -1.82
C LYS A 62 -17.76 7.54 -2.11
N ASN A 63 -16.89 6.64 -2.56
CA ASN A 63 -17.25 5.28 -2.96
C ASN A 63 -16.73 4.22 -1.97
N LEU A 64 -16.12 4.62 -0.85
CA LEU A 64 -15.62 3.69 0.17
C LEU A 64 -16.78 2.97 0.86
N LYS A 65 -16.75 1.64 0.78
CA LYS A 65 -17.72 0.76 1.47
C LYS A 65 -17.01 -0.03 2.55
N PRO A 66 -17.55 -0.10 3.78
CA PRO A 66 -16.96 -0.93 4.82
C PRO A 66 -16.99 -2.40 4.40
N VAL A 67 -15.92 -3.14 4.70
CA VAL A 67 -15.78 -4.56 4.36
C VAL A 67 -16.08 -5.40 5.61
N PRO A 68 -17.19 -6.15 5.65
CA PRO A 68 -17.52 -7.00 6.80
C PRO A 68 -16.41 -8.03 7.06
N GLY A 69 -16.05 -8.22 8.34
CA GLY A 69 -14.99 -9.16 8.75
C GLY A 69 -13.56 -8.62 8.60
N SER A 70 -13.37 -7.42 8.04
CA SER A 70 -12.07 -6.74 8.06
C SER A 70 -11.77 -6.17 9.45
N GLN A 71 -10.51 -6.21 9.86
CA GLN A 71 -10.10 -5.68 11.16
C GLN A 71 -8.62 -5.30 11.20
N VAL A 72 -8.28 -4.39 12.11
CA VAL A 72 -6.91 -4.01 12.44
C VAL A 72 -6.66 -4.29 13.92
N LYS A 73 -5.59 -5.02 14.24
CA LYS A 73 -5.17 -5.34 15.60
C LYS A 73 -3.79 -4.76 15.89
N PHE A 74 -3.53 -4.46 17.16
CA PHE A 74 -2.22 -4.03 17.64
C PHE A 74 -1.64 -5.02 18.63
N TYR A 75 -0.32 -5.09 18.63
CA TYR A 75 0.46 -5.89 19.58
C TYR A 75 1.49 -4.99 20.24
N LYS A 76 1.71 -5.20 21.53
CA LYS A 76 2.78 -4.53 22.30
C LYS A 76 3.69 -5.61 22.86
N ASN A 77 4.94 -5.64 22.41
CA ASN A 77 5.94 -6.62 22.83
C ASN A 77 5.43 -8.08 22.71
N GLY A 78 4.70 -8.36 21.62
CA GLY A 78 4.10 -9.68 21.34
C GLY A 78 2.72 -9.92 21.95
N VAL A 79 2.25 -9.08 22.88
CA VAL A 79 0.94 -9.25 23.51
C VAL A 79 -0.13 -8.47 22.74
N CYS A 80 -1.17 -9.17 22.27
CA CYS A 80 -2.32 -8.57 21.59
C CYS A 80 -3.01 -7.56 22.52
N GLN A 81 -3.14 -6.31 22.05
CA GLN A 81 -3.83 -5.23 22.75
C GLN A 81 -5.32 -5.18 22.41
N GLY A 82 -5.77 -6.00 21.45
CA GLY A 82 -7.14 -6.04 20.97
C GLY A 82 -7.31 -5.43 19.58
N VAL A 83 -8.57 -5.34 19.16
CA VAL A 83 -8.97 -4.82 17.85
C VAL A 83 -9.10 -3.30 17.94
N ALA A 84 -8.36 -2.60 17.07
CA ALA A 84 -8.39 -1.15 16.97
C ALA A 84 -9.52 -0.64 16.07
N TRP A 85 -9.74 -1.32 14.93
CA TRP A 85 -10.85 -1.06 14.01
C TRP A 85 -11.42 -2.36 13.50
N GLN A 86 -12.74 -2.36 13.32
CA GLN A 86 -13.50 -3.38 12.62
C GLN A 86 -14.20 -2.73 11.44
N GLU A 87 -14.48 -3.52 10.40
CA GLU A 87 -15.23 -3.09 9.21
C GLU A 87 -14.57 -1.87 8.52
N ILE A 88 -13.26 -1.96 8.30
CA ILE A 88 -12.51 -0.94 7.56
C ILE A 88 -12.95 -0.88 6.10
N TYR A 89 -12.76 0.28 5.46
CA TYR A 89 -13.21 0.52 4.10
C TYR A 89 -12.48 -0.34 3.06
N ASP A 90 -13.15 -0.67 1.97
CA ASP A 90 -12.53 -1.38 0.85
C ASP A 90 -11.52 -0.46 0.14
N GLY A 91 -10.27 -0.92 0.04
CA GLY A 91 -9.21 -0.13 -0.53
C GLY A 91 -7.84 -0.81 -0.40
N THR A 92 -6.82 -0.16 -0.97
CA THR A 92 -5.43 -0.57 -0.83
C THR A 92 -4.81 0.17 0.35
N TYR A 93 -4.32 -0.57 1.33
CA TYR A 93 -3.71 -0.02 2.54
C TYR A 93 -2.20 -0.14 2.49
N TYR A 94 -1.51 0.94 2.85
CA TYR A 94 -0.06 0.97 2.98
C TYR A 94 0.34 1.23 4.44
N PRO A 95 1.36 0.53 4.97
CA PRO A 95 1.89 0.84 6.28
C PRO A 95 2.46 2.26 6.26
N ALA A 96 1.96 3.12 7.13
CA ALA A 96 2.36 4.51 7.22
C ALA A 96 2.85 4.83 8.62
N VAL A 97 3.89 5.66 8.71
CA VAL A 97 4.34 6.21 9.98
C VAL A 97 4.45 7.72 9.90
N SER A 98 3.99 8.38 10.96
CA SER A 98 4.12 9.82 11.14
C SER A 98 5.11 10.10 12.27
N LEU A 99 6.05 11.00 12.01
CA LEU A 99 7.10 11.39 12.95
C LEU A 99 6.85 12.80 13.45
N TYR A 100 7.10 13.03 14.74
CA TYR A 100 7.01 14.35 15.35
C TYR A 100 8.34 14.71 16.04
N LYS A 101 8.88 15.89 15.70
CA LYS A 101 10.20 16.36 16.19
C LYS A 101 11.31 15.33 15.95
N ASN A 102 12.10 15.02 16.97
CA ASN A 102 13.27 14.16 16.89
C ASN A 102 12.94 12.68 17.15
N ALA A 103 11.73 12.25 16.81
CA ALA A 103 11.34 10.84 16.95
C ALA A 103 12.17 9.95 16.03
N THR A 104 12.72 8.87 16.59
CA THR A 104 13.45 7.85 15.83
C THR A 104 12.72 6.53 15.98
N ILE A 105 12.46 5.87 14.85
CA ILE A 105 11.80 4.58 14.79
C ILE A 105 12.55 3.66 13.85
N THR A 106 12.31 2.37 13.97
CA THR A 106 12.78 1.38 13.02
C THR A 106 11.60 0.50 12.65
N ILE A 107 11.41 0.28 11.36
CA ILE A 107 10.32 -0.53 10.82
C ILE A 107 10.91 -1.86 10.37
N ASN A 108 10.24 -2.96 10.71
CA ASN A 108 10.57 -4.30 10.25
C ASN A 108 9.37 -4.88 9.48
N PHE A 109 9.56 -5.15 8.19
CA PHE A 109 8.52 -5.71 7.31
C PHE A 109 8.49 -7.25 7.28
N GLY A 110 9.35 -7.90 8.08
CA GLY A 110 9.52 -9.35 8.12
C GLY A 110 10.54 -9.87 7.11
N PRO A 111 10.76 -11.20 7.03
CA PRO A 111 9.99 -12.23 7.74
C PRO A 111 10.37 -12.41 9.21
N ASP A 112 11.57 -11.99 9.60
CA ASP A 112 12.11 -12.22 10.94
C ASP A 112 11.61 -11.18 11.94
N PHE A 113 10.48 -11.46 12.60
CA PHE A 113 9.94 -10.60 13.64
C PHE A 113 10.52 -10.92 15.02
N LYS A 114 10.76 -9.87 15.82
CA LYS A 114 11.16 -10.04 17.22
C LYS A 114 10.06 -10.70 18.07
N TYR A 115 8.80 -10.40 17.75
CA TYR A 115 7.60 -10.99 18.35
C TYR A 115 6.58 -11.30 17.25
N PRO A 116 6.64 -12.50 16.63
CA PRO A 116 5.63 -12.89 15.64
C PRO A 116 4.25 -13.06 16.30
N PRO A 117 3.14 -12.75 15.61
CA PRO A 117 1.80 -13.10 16.06
C PRO A 117 1.67 -14.62 16.28
N THR A 118 0.97 -15.03 17.34
CA THR A 118 0.72 -16.45 17.66
C THR A 118 -0.77 -16.81 17.60
N ASP A 119 -1.64 -15.82 17.47
CA ASP A 119 -3.09 -15.95 17.54
C ASP A 119 -3.77 -16.04 16.17
N GLU A 120 -3.07 -15.67 15.10
CA GLU A 120 -3.62 -15.57 13.75
C GLU A 120 -2.57 -16.01 12.72
N ASP A 121 -3.03 -16.56 11.59
CA ASP A 121 -2.20 -16.77 10.42
C ASP A 121 -1.86 -15.41 9.80
N PHE A 122 -0.59 -15.20 9.48
CA PHE A 122 -0.14 -13.92 8.92
C PHE A 122 0.87 -14.13 7.78
N GLN A 123 0.92 -13.13 6.90
CA GLN A 123 1.96 -13.02 5.88
C GLN A 123 2.74 -11.72 6.11
N PRO A 124 4.08 -11.76 6.16
CA PRO A 124 4.89 -10.55 6.30
C PRO A 124 4.73 -9.62 5.08
N MET A 125 4.88 -8.33 5.32
CA MET A 125 4.82 -7.31 4.25
C MET A 125 5.92 -7.50 3.20
N SER A 126 7.07 -8.07 3.58
CA SER A 126 8.16 -8.40 2.63
C SER A 126 7.70 -9.35 1.52
N TYR A 127 6.84 -10.32 1.82
CA TYR A 127 6.24 -11.20 0.82
C TYR A 127 5.26 -10.47 -0.08
N LYS A 128 4.42 -9.58 0.48
CA LYS A 128 3.48 -8.77 -0.33
C LYS A 128 4.21 -7.86 -1.31
N ALA A 129 5.37 -7.31 -0.94
CA ALA A 129 6.20 -6.54 -1.87
C ALA A 129 6.70 -7.40 -3.05
N MET A 130 7.05 -8.66 -2.80
CA MET A 130 7.45 -9.59 -3.86
C MET A 130 6.28 -10.00 -4.75
N GLU A 131 5.13 -10.35 -4.16
CA GLU A 131 3.90 -10.65 -4.93
C GLU A 131 3.52 -9.47 -5.83
N PHE A 132 3.54 -8.25 -5.29
CA PHE A 132 3.26 -7.05 -6.05
C PHE A 132 4.23 -6.85 -7.23
N ALA A 133 5.52 -7.15 -7.04
CA ALA A 133 6.49 -7.09 -8.14
C ALA A 133 6.19 -8.10 -9.25
N VAL A 134 5.72 -9.31 -8.89
CA VAL A 134 5.27 -10.33 -9.84
C VAL A 134 4.01 -9.86 -10.56
N GLU A 135 3.00 -9.39 -9.83
CA GLU A 135 1.75 -8.88 -10.41
C GLU A 135 2.02 -7.70 -11.35
N GLN A 136 2.91 -6.78 -10.99
CA GLN A 136 3.32 -5.67 -11.86
C GLN A 136 3.99 -6.18 -13.12
N SER A 137 4.88 -7.17 -13.01
CA SER A 137 5.54 -7.77 -14.17
C SER A 137 4.53 -8.45 -15.11
N LEU A 138 3.54 -9.16 -14.56
CA LEU A 138 2.48 -9.78 -15.34
C LEU A 138 1.60 -8.75 -16.04
N SER A 139 1.23 -7.69 -15.32
CA SER A 139 0.46 -6.59 -15.87
C SER A 139 1.22 -5.95 -17.04
N ASP A 140 2.52 -5.71 -16.85
CA ASP A 140 3.42 -5.15 -17.85
C ASP A 140 3.54 -6.01 -19.11
N LEU A 141 3.51 -7.34 -18.98
CA LEU A 141 3.49 -8.27 -20.10
C LEU A 141 2.15 -8.22 -20.85
N LEU A 142 1.02 -8.23 -20.13
CA LEU A 142 -0.30 -8.16 -20.73
C LEU A 142 -0.51 -6.87 -21.51
N SER A 143 -0.14 -5.73 -20.91
CA SER A 143 -0.20 -4.43 -21.61
C SER A 143 0.67 -4.39 -22.87
N HIS A 144 1.80 -5.10 -22.88
CA HIS A 144 2.63 -5.21 -24.08
C HIS A 144 1.91 -6.00 -25.17
N VAL A 145 1.30 -7.14 -24.85
CA VAL A 145 0.51 -7.94 -25.79
C VAL A 145 -0.68 -7.15 -26.33
N ASP A 146 -1.45 -6.51 -25.45
CA ASP A 146 -2.60 -5.69 -25.83
C ASP A 146 -2.21 -4.54 -26.78
N SER A 147 -1.04 -3.94 -26.57
CA SER A 147 -0.52 -2.86 -27.42
C SER A 147 -0.11 -3.32 -28.83
N GLN A 148 0.22 -4.61 -29.01
CA GLN A 148 0.53 -5.17 -30.32
C GLN A 148 -0.76 -5.40 -31.14
N ASP A 149 -1.81 -5.91 -30.50
CA ASP A 149 -3.11 -6.15 -31.15
C ASP A 149 -3.90 -4.86 -31.40
N ARG A 150 -3.73 -3.85 -30.52
CA ARG A 150 -4.37 -2.53 -30.63
C ARG A 150 -3.35 -1.43 -30.30
N PRO A 151 -2.68 -0.85 -31.31
CA PRO A 151 -1.71 0.20 -31.07
C PRO A 151 -2.41 1.43 -30.48
N VAL A 152 -2.08 1.76 -29.23
CA VAL A 152 -2.50 3.01 -28.59
C VAL A 152 -1.71 4.14 -29.26
N PRO A 153 -2.35 5.22 -29.75
CA PRO A 153 -1.64 6.37 -30.29
C PRO A 153 -0.70 6.93 -29.22
N ILE A 154 0.61 6.89 -29.47
CA ILE A 154 1.61 7.46 -28.56
C ILE A 154 1.35 8.98 -28.49
N PRO A 155 1.07 9.56 -27.31
CA PRO A 155 0.87 11.00 -27.20
C PRO A 155 2.11 11.75 -27.69
N GLU A 156 1.95 12.64 -28.67
CA GLU A 156 3.02 13.33 -29.40
C GLU A 156 3.86 14.33 -28.56
N LYS A 157 3.68 14.37 -27.24
CA LYS A 157 4.36 15.32 -26.33
C LYS A 157 5.09 14.58 -25.20
N ILE A 158 6.26 14.03 -25.53
CA ILE A 158 7.11 13.27 -24.59
C ILE A 158 8.05 14.16 -23.75
N LEU A 159 8.11 15.47 -24.01
CA LEU A 159 8.98 16.37 -23.22
C LEU A 159 8.26 17.70 -22.99
N ILE A 160 7.49 17.78 -21.90
CA ILE A 160 7.10 19.10 -21.38
C ILE A 160 8.33 19.64 -20.64
N PRO A 161 9.05 20.64 -21.17
CA PRO A 161 10.17 21.23 -20.45
C PRO A 161 9.65 21.81 -19.13
N PRO A 162 10.40 21.67 -18.02
CA PRO A 162 9.99 22.24 -16.74
C PRO A 162 9.78 23.75 -16.92
N LYS A 163 8.60 24.26 -16.52
CA LYS A 163 8.35 25.70 -16.46
C LYS A 163 9.41 26.31 -15.53
N ARG A 164 10.32 27.11 -16.09
CA ARG A 164 11.23 27.94 -15.30
C ARG A 164 10.36 28.88 -14.46
N LYS A 165 10.55 28.86 -13.13
CA LYS A 165 10.07 29.91 -12.23
C LYS A 165 10.83 31.19 -12.51
#